data_AF-A0AAD5TAI5-F1
#
_entry.id   AF-A0AAD5TAI5-F1
#
_cell.length_a   1.000
_cell.length_b   1.000
_cell.length_c   1.000
_cell.angle_alpha   90.00
_cell.angle_beta   90.00
_cell.angle_gamma   90.00
#
_symmetry.space_group_name_H-M   'P 1'
#
loop_
_entity.id
_entity.type
_entity.pdbx_description
1 polymer ?
#
loop_
_entity_poly.entity_id
_entity_poly.type
_entity_poly.pdbx_seq_one_letter_code
_entity_poly.pdbx_strand_id
1 'polypeptide(L)'
;MFTPTHLQLYANIRRLHKRLPPALRFMGNKYVRDEWARHRPLLTNSTGTLSPTDAATRDRFVAEWARYHDTLRIQILQADRWEPTTFGQSITPELLDAMSDQQIGESPPQCQPMPTTN
;
A
#
# COMPACT_ATOMS: atom_id res chain seq x y z
N MET A 1 12.98 18.42 -9.92
CA MET A 1 12.02 17.69 -9.05
C MET A 1 12.82 16.88 -8.05
N PHE A 2 12.59 17.05 -6.75
CA PHE A 2 13.26 16.24 -5.73
C PHE A 2 12.57 14.87 -5.67
N THR A 3 13.23 13.82 -6.15
CA THR A 3 12.77 12.45 -5.99
C THR A 3 13.27 11.95 -4.63
N PRO A 4 12.40 11.78 -3.62
CA PRO A 4 12.84 11.29 -2.33
C PRO A 4 13.45 9.90 -2.48
N THR A 5 14.56 9.64 -1.80
CA THR A 5 15.06 8.26 -1.68
C THR A 5 14.01 7.38 -1.00
N HIS A 6 14.05 6.07 -1.22
CA HIS A 6 13.09 5.15 -0.61
C HIS A 6 13.05 5.25 0.93
N LEU A 7 14.17 5.64 1.58
CA LEU A 7 14.25 5.89 3.02
C LEU A 7 13.57 7.21 3.42
N GLN A 8 13.73 8.26 2.63
CA GLN A 8 13.06 9.54 2.86
C GLN A 8 11.53 9.39 2.70
N LEU A 9 11.10 8.64 1.68
CA LEU A 9 9.69 8.33 1.46
C LEU A 9 9.10 7.54 2.63
N TYR A 10 9.80 6.48 3.08
CA TYR A 10 9.41 5.71 4.27
C TYR A 10 9.26 6.58 5.52
N ALA A 11 10.24 7.46 5.79
CA ALA A 11 10.21 8.34 6.93
C ALA A 11 9.04 9.34 6.85
N ASN A 12 8.78 9.90 5.67
CA ASN A 12 7.69 10.85 5.45
C ASN A 12 6.32 10.20 5.61
N ILE A 13 6.10 8.99 5.07
CA ILE A 13 4.86 8.23 5.26
C ILE A 13 4.62 7.98 6.76
N ARG A 14 5.65 7.53 7.49
CA ARG A 14 5.53 7.32 8.94
C ARG A 14 5.24 8.60 9.73
N ARG A 15 5.71 9.76 9.27
CA ARG A 15 5.35 11.07 9.86
C ARG A 15 3.87 11.38 9.61
N LEU A 16 3.35 11.13 8.41
CA LEU A 16 1.93 11.31 8.11
C LEU A 16 1.05 10.39 8.95
N HIS A 17 1.44 9.12 9.13
CA HIS A 17 0.69 8.17 9.98
C HIS A 17 0.49 8.66 11.43
N LYS A 18 1.35 9.54 11.96
CA LYS A 18 1.16 10.10 13.30
C LYS A 18 -0.12 10.93 13.43
N ARG A 19 -0.62 11.48 12.33
CA ARG A 19 -1.86 12.28 12.26
C ARG A 19 -3.11 11.41 12.00
N LEU A 20 -2.94 10.11 11.82
CA LEU A 20 -4.06 9.18 11.67
C LEU A 20 -4.60 8.72 13.04
N PRO A 21 -5.89 8.33 13.11
CA PRO A 21 -6.48 7.66 14.27
C PRO A 21 -5.63 6.45 14.70
N PRO A 22 -5.60 6.11 16.01
CA PRO A 22 -4.68 5.09 16.54
C PRO A 22 -4.74 3.74 15.82
N ALA A 23 -5.94 3.25 15.47
CA ALA A 23 -6.13 1.99 14.76
C ALA A 23 -5.52 2.03 13.34
N LEU A 24 -5.85 3.06 12.56
CA LEU A 24 -5.32 3.27 11.21
C LEU A 24 -3.81 3.47 11.22
N ARG A 25 -3.28 4.19 12.20
CA ARG A 25 -1.84 4.37 12.40
C ARG A 25 -1.14 3.04 12.65
N PHE A 26 -1.69 2.19 13.51
CA PHE A 26 -1.11 0.88 13.82
C PHE A 26 -1.08 -0.01 12.58
N MET A 27 -2.22 -0.13 11.89
CA MET A 27 -2.34 -0.93 10.66
C MET A 27 -1.39 -0.43 9.57
N GLY A 28 -1.40 0.87 9.29
CA GLY A 28 -0.54 1.49 8.28
C GLY A 28 0.95 1.33 8.61
N ASN A 29 1.35 1.53 9.87
CA ASN A 29 2.75 1.33 10.27
C ASN A 29 3.22 -0.11 10.08
N LYS A 30 2.39 -1.08 10.45
CA LYS A 30 2.68 -2.50 10.23
C LYS A 30 2.83 -2.80 8.74
N TYR A 31 1.86 -2.35 7.93
CA TYR A 31 1.84 -2.60 6.49
C TYR A 31 3.07 -2.01 5.77
N VAL A 32 3.37 -0.74 5.99
CA VAL A 32 4.53 -0.06 5.37
C VAL A 32 5.84 -0.75 5.75
N ARG A 33 5.99 -1.16 7.01
CA ARG A 33 7.19 -1.89 7.46
C ARG A 33 7.32 -3.22 6.74
N ASP A 34 6.24 -3.99 6.68
CA ASP A 34 6.23 -5.32 6.08
C ASP A 34 6.48 -5.22 4.55
N GLU A 35 5.97 -4.19 3.88
CA GLU A 35 6.23 -3.92 2.46
C GLU A 35 7.67 -3.51 2.15
N TRP A 36 8.24 -2.61 2.96
CA TRP A 36 9.66 -2.25 2.81
C TRP A 36 10.60 -3.42 3.11
N ALA A 37 10.21 -4.34 3.99
CA ALA A 37 10.96 -5.56 4.23
C ALA A 37 10.92 -6.51 3.02
N ARG A 38 9.74 -6.73 2.43
CA ARG A 38 9.58 -7.54 1.20
C ARG A 38 10.38 -6.98 0.03
N HIS A 39 10.40 -5.67 -0.14
CA HIS A 39 11.08 -5.00 -1.25
C HIS A 39 12.52 -4.57 -0.94
N ARG A 40 13.03 -4.86 0.27
CA ARG A 40 14.39 -4.52 0.68
C ARG A 40 15.45 -5.01 -0.32
N PRO A 41 15.39 -6.27 -0.84
CA PRO A 41 16.33 -6.77 -1.84
C PRO A 41 16.17 -6.16 -3.23
N LEU A 42 15.26 -5.20 -3.45
CA LEU A 42 15.19 -4.40 -4.69
C LEU A 42 15.65 -2.96 -4.41
N LEU A 43 15.48 -2.50 -3.17
CA LEU A 43 15.82 -1.15 -2.72
C LEU A 43 17.30 -0.99 -2.33
N THR A 44 17.93 -2.04 -1.78
CA THR A 44 19.30 -1.97 -1.22
C THR A 44 20.40 -2.42 -2.16
N ASN A 45 20.07 -2.80 -3.39
CA ASN A 45 21.03 -3.34 -4.37
C ASN A 45 21.85 -2.17 -4.94
N SER A 46 22.75 -1.63 -4.12
CA SER A 46 23.62 -0.52 -4.47
C SER A 46 24.94 -0.96 -5.08
N THR A 47 25.18 -2.27 -5.20
CA THR A 47 26.50 -2.84 -5.50
C THR A 47 26.75 -3.14 -6.98
N GLY A 48 25.95 -2.58 -7.88
CA GLY A 48 26.23 -2.56 -9.32
C GLY A 48 25.49 -3.64 -10.11
N THR A 49 24.61 -3.18 -11.01
CA THR A 49 23.81 -3.96 -11.97
C THR A 49 22.57 -4.64 -11.38
N LEU A 50 21.50 -3.85 -11.22
CA LEU A 50 20.13 -4.38 -11.24
C LEU A 50 19.78 -4.78 -12.68
N SER A 51 19.04 -5.87 -12.86
CA SER A 51 18.41 -6.14 -14.15
C SER A 51 17.52 -4.95 -14.55
N PRO A 52 17.40 -4.59 -15.84
CA PRO A 52 16.47 -3.55 -16.28
C PRO A 52 15.04 -3.75 -15.75
N THR A 53 14.60 -5.00 -15.61
CA THR A 53 13.31 -5.38 -15.05
C THR A 53 13.20 -5.04 -13.56
N ASP A 54 14.24 -5.28 -12.78
CA ASP A 54 14.26 -5.00 -11.34
C ASP A 54 14.32 -3.50 -11.08
N ALA A 55 15.08 -2.76 -11.89
CA ALA A 55 15.12 -1.31 -11.85
C ALA A 55 13.76 -0.68 -12.14
N ALA A 56 13.07 -1.15 -13.19
CA ALA A 56 11.71 -0.71 -13.51
C ALA A 56 10.71 -1.03 -12.39
N THR A 57 10.82 -2.21 -11.77
CA THR A 57 9.98 -2.63 -10.65
C THR A 57 10.22 -1.74 -9.42
N ARG A 58 11.48 -1.44 -9.10
CA ARG A 58 11.86 -0.52 -8.03
C ARG A 58 11.31 0.89 -8.28
N ASP A 59 11.43 1.39 -9.49
CA ASP A 59 10.98 2.74 -9.84
C ASP A 59 9.46 2.85 -9.76
N ARG A 60 8.74 1.83 -10.25
CA ARG A 60 7.28 1.73 -10.09
C ARG A 60 6.89 1.67 -8.61
N PHE A 61 7.57 0.86 -7.80
CA PHE A 61 7.34 0.79 -6.36
C PHE A 61 7.47 2.17 -5.72
N VAL A 62 8.58 2.88 -5.94
CA VAL A 62 8.79 4.22 -5.37
C VAL A 62 7.74 5.21 -5.86
N ALA A 63 7.35 5.17 -7.14
CA ALA A 63 6.34 6.06 -7.71
C ALA A 63 4.94 5.86 -7.08
N GLU A 64 4.49 4.61 -6.92
CA GLU A 64 3.20 4.32 -6.29
C GLU A 64 3.18 4.74 -4.81
N TRP A 65 4.27 4.50 -4.08
CA TRP A 65 4.36 4.95 -2.69
C TRP A 65 4.44 6.47 -2.54
N ALA A 66 5.01 7.17 -3.52
CA ALA A 66 4.98 8.64 -3.57
C ALA A 66 3.56 9.15 -3.79
N ARG A 67 2.78 8.53 -4.70
CA ARG A 67 1.36 8.84 -4.89
C ARG A 67 0.54 8.58 -3.63
N TYR A 68 0.76 7.44 -2.97
CA TYR A 68 0.13 7.14 -1.69
C TYR A 68 0.42 8.21 -0.64
N HIS A 69 1.69 8.61 -0.50
CA HIS A 69 2.09 9.69 0.40
C HIS A 69 1.34 11.00 0.10
N ASP A 70 1.25 11.40 -1.17
CA ASP A 70 0.61 12.65 -1.57
C ASP A 70 -0.90 12.62 -1.32
N THR A 71 -1.57 11.53 -1.67
CA THR A 71 -2.99 11.30 -1.34
C THR A 71 -3.23 11.38 0.16
N LEU A 72 -2.41 10.67 0.95
CA LEU A 72 -2.55 10.66 2.41
C LEU A 72 -2.31 12.05 3.01
N ARG A 73 -1.32 12.79 2.48
CA ARG A 73 -1.04 14.18 2.90
C ARG A 73 -2.24 15.08 2.64
N ILE A 74 -2.84 15.01 1.45
CA ILE A 74 -4.03 15.81 1.10
C ILE A 74 -5.19 15.47 2.03
N GLN A 75 -5.47 14.19 2.25
CA GLN A 75 -6.55 13.73 3.13
C GLN A 75 -6.37 14.23 4.56
N ILE A 76 -5.16 14.12 5.11
CA ILE A 76 -4.85 14.64 6.45
C ILE A 76 -5.01 16.17 6.51
N LEU A 77 -4.61 16.91 5.47
CA LEU A 77 -4.77 18.36 5.43
C LEU A 77 -6.24 18.78 5.32
N GLN A 78 -7.08 17.99 4.67
CA GLN A 78 -8.52 18.22 4.55
C GLN A 78 -9.26 17.86 5.85
N ALA A 79 -8.86 16.76 6.49
CA ALA A 79 -9.37 16.28 7.77
C ALA A 79 -9.28 17.34 8.88
N ASP A 80 -8.13 18.01 8.98
CA ASP A 80 -7.89 19.03 10.01
C ASP A 80 -8.69 20.31 9.80
N ARG A 81 -9.38 20.46 8.67
CA ARG A 81 -9.99 21.72 8.29
C ARG A 81 -11.52 21.74 8.46
N TRP A 82 -12.32 20.78 7.98
CA TRP A 82 -13.79 20.99 7.94
C TRP A 82 -14.76 19.77 8.00
N GLU A 83 -14.35 18.49 8.00
CA GLU A 83 -15.32 17.38 7.83
C GLU A 83 -15.02 16.10 8.67
N PRO A 84 -16.04 15.26 8.98
CA PRO A 84 -15.85 13.93 9.56
C PRO A 84 -14.88 13.13 8.70
N THR A 85 -13.77 12.73 9.30
CA THR A 85 -12.61 12.30 8.55
C THR A 85 -12.80 10.94 7.89
N THR A 86 -13.01 10.94 6.57
CA THR A 86 -12.99 9.72 5.76
C THR A 86 -11.58 9.56 5.17
N PHE A 87 -10.84 8.56 5.65
CA PHE A 87 -9.52 8.21 5.11
C PHE A 87 -9.66 7.10 4.06
N GLY A 88 -8.82 7.14 3.03
CA GLY A 88 -8.86 6.20 1.90
C GLY A 88 -9.62 6.75 0.69
N GLN A 89 -9.58 6.01 -0.42
CA GLN A 89 -10.39 6.28 -1.60
C GLN A 89 -11.33 5.11 -1.84
N SER A 90 -12.54 5.40 -2.30
CA SER A 90 -13.44 4.35 -2.77
C SER A 90 -12.78 3.63 -3.94
N ILE A 91 -12.58 2.32 -3.77
CA ILE A 91 -12.10 1.46 -4.84
C ILE A 91 -13.21 1.35 -5.87
N THR A 92 -12.91 1.70 -7.13
CA THR A 92 -13.85 1.47 -8.23
C THR A 92 -13.89 -0.03 -8.55
N PRO A 93 -15.03 -0.57 -8.98
CA PRO A 93 -15.16 -2.00 -9.27
C PRO A 93 -14.14 -2.49 -10.30
N GLU A 94 -13.76 -1.64 -11.26
CA GLU A 94 -12.73 -1.96 -12.26
C GLU A 94 -11.33 -2.07 -11.64
N LEU A 95 -11.05 -1.31 -10.57
CA LEU A 95 -9.79 -1.40 -9.84
C LEU A 95 -9.79 -2.63 -8.92
N LEU A 96 -10.95 -3.02 -8.37
CA LEU A 96 -11.11 -4.24 -7.58
C LEU A 96 -10.86 -5.49 -8.42
N ASP A 97 -11.41 -5.56 -9.63
CA ASP A 97 -11.21 -6.67 -10.57
C ASP A 97 -9.76 -6.76 -11.09
N ALA A 98 -9.00 -5.66 -11.02
CA ALA A 98 -7.59 -5.61 -11.38
C ALA A 98 -6.64 -6.02 -10.23
N MET A 99 -7.15 -6.21 -9.00
CA MET A 99 -6.36 -6.69 -7.87
C MET A 99 -6.24 -8.22 -7.98
N SER A 100 -5.01 -8.75 -7.97
CA SER A 100 -4.80 -10.20 -8.11
C SER A 100 -5.44 -10.97 -6.95
N ASP A 101 -5.92 -12.18 -7.22
CA ASP A 101 -6.57 -13.10 -6.24
C ASP A 101 -5.77 -13.31 -4.95
N GLN A 102 -4.45 -13.08 -4.95
CA GLN A 102 -3.60 -13.16 -3.76
C GLN A 102 -3.82 -11.99 -2.76
N GLN A 103 -4.52 -10.92 -3.16
CA GLN A 103 -4.92 -9.79 -2.31
C GLN A 103 -6.38 -9.86 -1.86
N ILE A 104 -7.19 -10.72 -2.49
CA ILE A 104 -8.60 -10.92 -2.14
C ILE A 104 -8.65 -12.10 -1.18
N GLY A 105 -8.76 -11.82 0.12
CA GLY A 105 -8.81 -12.84 1.16
C GLY A 105 -9.83 -13.93 0.85
N GLU A 106 -9.36 -15.17 0.89
CA GLU A 106 -10.08 -16.44 1.08
C GLU A 106 -11.62 -16.29 1.12
N SER A 107 -12.27 -16.43 -0.03
CA SER A 107 -13.69 -16.77 -0.03
C SER A 107 -13.80 -18.20 0.54
N PRO A 108 -14.62 -18.44 1.58
CA PRO A 108 -14.73 -19.77 2.17
C PRO A 108 -15.17 -20.77 1.08
N PRO A 109 -14.67 -22.02 1.12
CA PRO A 109 -15.04 -23.02 0.14
C PRO A 109 -16.57 -23.14 0.13
N GLN A 110 -17.16 -22.99 -1.05
CA GLN A 110 -18.59 -23.15 -1.23
C GLN A 110 -19.00 -24.53 -0.71
N CYS A 111 -19.81 -24.56 0.34
CA CYS A 111 -20.46 -25.78 0.81
C CYS A 111 -21.35 -26.31 -0.31
N GLN A 112 -20.86 -27.29 -1.07
CA GLN A 112 -21.69 -28.06 -1.96
C GLN A 112 -22.69 -28.87 -1.11
N PRO A 113 -23.99 -28.88 -1.42
CA PRO A 113 -24.92 -29.74 -0.72
C PRO A 113 -24.62 -31.21 -1.05
N MET A 114 -24.52 -32.02 0.01
CA MET A 114 -24.31 -33.47 -0.07
C MET A 114 -25.42 -34.14 -0.91
N PRO A 115 -25.09 -35.12 -1.77
CA PRO A 115 -26.11 -35.86 -2.50
C PRO A 115 -26.94 -36.71 -1.54
N THR A 116 -28.25 -36.51 -1.53
CA THR A 116 -29.19 -37.41 -0.87
C THR A 116 -29.24 -38.72 -1.66
N THR A 117 -28.85 -39.81 -0.99
CA THR A 117 -28.99 -41.19 -1.42
C THR A 117 -30.44 -41.50 -1.82
N ASN A 118 -30.61 -42.23 -2.92
CA ASN A 118 -31.82 -43.01 -3.20
C ASN A 118 -31.40 -44.47 -3.45
#